data_AF-A0A6S6WR13-F1
#
_entry.id   AF-A0A6S6WR13-F1
#
_cell.length_a   1.000
_cell.length_b   1.000
_cell.length_c   1.000
_cell.angle_alpha   90.00
_cell.angle_beta   90.00
_cell.angle_gamma   90.00
#
_symmetry.space_group_name_H-M   'P 1'
#
loop_
_entity.id
_entity.type
_entity.pdbx_description
1 polymer ?
#
loop_
_entity_poly.entity_id
_entity_poly.type
_entity_poly.pdbx_seq_one_letter_code
_entity_poly.pdbx_strand_id
1 'polypeptide(L)'
;MPIFNEDDSLYKVGSLFQWTLDESDDAKDLYFGERDETFTIRHNDLDLQNILVDEEGNITGIIDWDNAIAAPRCIGTAAVPVFLRNDWFPSVFNGLRDSLSMAWNYHYYRQIYAAAMVEAGNEDAKYTIKSALYQAVIAAVTGGNTGQKDVIEKLLREIPNCRVDARDFKLALGQGKWTAAENMLKKQLPKIFEPELPPEGLLEKLDFELEMQTTWWCSCDELITLYEAEQMADDNAEESGDSAAS
;
A
#
# COMPACT_ATOMS: atom_id res chain seq x y z
N MET A 1 -33.39 6.99 26.12
CA MET A 1 -32.75 6.37 24.94
C MET A 1 -31.50 5.65 25.43
N PRO A 2 -31.26 4.38 25.06
CA PRO A 2 -29.96 3.78 25.33
C PRO A 2 -28.91 4.53 24.51
N ILE A 3 -27.83 4.93 25.17
CA ILE A 3 -26.66 5.51 24.50
C ILE A 3 -25.93 4.31 23.88
N PHE A 4 -26.15 4.06 22.59
CA PHE A 4 -25.46 3.01 21.86
C PHE A 4 -24.11 3.53 21.38
N ASN A 5 -23.06 2.74 21.59
CA ASN A 5 -21.67 3.17 21.44
C ASN A 5 -21.14 2.82 20.04
N GLU A 6 -20.22 3.63 19.51
CA GLU A 6 -19.58 3.37 18.20
C GLU A 6 -18.93 1.96 18.12
N ASP A 7 -18.56 1.39 19.26
CA ASP A 7 -17.96 0.07 19.42
C ASP A 7 -18.81 -1.04 18.79
N ASP A 8 -20.15 -0.99 18.92
CA ASP A 8 -21.05 -2.03 18.38
C ASP A 8 -20.97 -2.14 16.85
N SER A 9 -20.71 -1.02 16.17
CA SER A 9 -20.54 -0.99 14.72
C SER A 9 -19.20 -1.59 14.27
N LEU A 10 -18.13 -1.39 15.07
CA LEU A 10 -16.81 -1.96 14.81
C LEU A 10 -16.81 -3.48 15.01
N TYR A 11 -17.45 -3.98 16.08
CA TYR A 11 -17.61 -5.41 16.29
C TYR A 11 -18.35 -6.08 15.13
N LYS A 12 -19.39 -5.44 14.60
CA LYS A 12 -20.11 -5.95 13.43
C LYS A 12 -19.26 -6.00 12.18
N VAL A 13 -18.56 -4.91 11.85
CA VAL A 13 -17.65 -4.89 10.70
C VAL A 13 -16.53 -5.92 10.88
N GLY A 14 -15.99 -6.06 12.08
CA GLY A 14 -15.04 -7.11 12.43
C GLY A 14 -15.58 -8.52 12.23
N SER A 15 -16.80 -8.79 12.68
CA SER A 15 -17.44 -10.09 12.48
C SER A 15 -17.71 -10.39 11.00
N LEU A 16 -18.04 -9.37 10.21
CA LEU A 16 -18.24 -9.50 8.76
C LEU A 16 -16.91 -9.67 8.02
N PHE A 17 -15.85 -9.01 8.49
CA PHE A 17 -14.49 -9.23 8.00
C PHE A 17 -14.03 -10.66 8.28
N GLN A 18 -14.17 -11.13 9.53
CA GLN A 18 -13.86 -12.51 9.87
C GLN A 18 -14.66 -13.48 9.00
N TRP A 19 -15.98 -13.29 8.89
CA TRP A 19 -16.82 -14.09 7.99
C TRP A 19 -16.36 -14.05 6.53
N THR A 20 -15.89 -12.89 6.06
CA THR A 20 -15.37 -12.74 4.69
C THR A 20 -14.09 -13.54 4.48
N LEU A 21 -13.20 -13.54 5.47
CA LEU A 21 -12.03 -14.42 5.44
C LEU A 21 -12.49 -15.88 5.41
N ASP A 22 -13.37 -16.28 6.33
CA ASP A 22 -13.85 -17.67 6.44
C ASP A 22 -14.55 -18.19 5.15
N GLU A 23 -15.19 -17.30 4.38
CA GLU A 23 -15.97 -17.67 3.19
C GLU A 23 -15.19 -17.59 1.86
N SER A 24 -14.08 -16.85 1.80
CA SER A 24 -13.27 -16.75 0.56
C SER A 24 -12.51 -18.06 0.31
N ASP A 25 -12.45 -18.59 -0.92
CA ASP A 25 -11.75 -19.86 -1.17
C ASP A 25 -10.24 -19.80 -0.85
N ASP A 26 -9.65 -18.60 -0.86
CA ASP A 26 -8.28 -18.31 -0.38
C ASP A 26 -8.14 -18.34 1.15
N ALA A 27 -9.21 -18.14 1.91
CA ALA A 27 -9.20 -18.21 3.38
C ALA A 27 -10.08 -19.33 3.98
N LYS A 28 -10.73 -20.15 3.15
CA LYS A 28 -11.04 -21.55 3.47
C LYS A 28 -9.76 -22.38 3.63
N ASP A 29 -8.69 -22.01 2.92
CA ASP A 29 -7.33 -22.49 3.17
C ASP A 29 -6.80 -22.03 4.56
N LEU A 30 -7.45 -21.05 5.22
CA LEU A 30 -7.12 -20.58 6.56
C LEU A 30 -7.86 -21.33 7.69
N TYR A 31 -9.04 -21.92 7.43
CA TYR A 31 -9.89 -22.50 8.50
C TYR A 31 -10.51 -23.87 8.23
N PHE A 32 -10.66 -24.33 6.97
CA PHE A 32 -11.37 -25.58 6.66
C PHE A 32 -10.76 -26.45 5.54
N GLY A 33 -9.58 -26.10 5.02
CA GLY A 33 -8.75 -27.00 4.23
C GLY A 33 -7.85 -27.85 5.12
N GLU A 34 -7.42 -29.01 4.65
CA GLU A 34 -6.38 -29.85 5.27
C GLU A 34 -4.98 -29.18 5.29
N ARG A 35 -4.91 -27.85 5.39
CA ARG A 35 -3.69 -27.06 5.63
C ARG A 35 -3.90 -26.33 6.96
N ASP A 36 -3.06 -26.64 7.94
CA ASP A 36 -3.07 -26.02 9.25
C ASP A 36 -3.05 -24.49 9.14
N GLU A 37 -3.87 -23.78 9.93
CA GLU A 37 -3.84 -22.31 10.05
C GLU A 37 -2.39 -21.86 10.34
N THR A 38 -1.74 -21.21 9.36
CA THR A 38 -0.34 -20.80 9.50
C THR A 38 -0.23 -19.34 9.93
N PHE A 39 0.50 -19.13 11.03
CA PHE A 39 0.89 -17.80 11.50
C PHE A 39 2.30 -17.49 11.04
N THR A 40 2.56 -16.22 10.75
CA THR A 40 3.91 -15.73 10.47
C THR A 40 4.30 -14.67 11.49
N ILE A 41 5.60 -14.41 11.64
CA ILE A 41 6.09 -13.37 12.54
C ILE A 41 5.84 -12.00 11.92
N ARG A 42 5.34 -11.06 12.72
CA ARG A 42 5.16 -9.66 12.33
C ARG A 42 6.02 -8.76 13.21
N HIS A 43 6.78 -7.89 12.56
CA HIS A 43 7.41 -6.75 13.20
C HIS A 43 6.37 -5.65 13.43
N ASN A 44 6.00 -5.40 14.69
CA ASN A 44 4.85 -4.52 14.99
C ASN A 44 5.11 -3.03 14.70
N ASP A 45 6.37 -2.60 14.78
CA ASP A 45 6.81 -1.22 14.51
C ASP A 45 7.80 -1.14 13.34
N LEU A 46 7.51 -1.83 12.23
CA LEU A 46 8.38 -1.76 11.05
C LEU A 46 8.18 -0.41 10.37
N ASP A 47 8.95 0.59 10.80
CA ASP A 47 8.94 1.95 10.25
C ASP A 47 10.38 2.39 9.91
N LEU A 48 10.56 3.53 9.26
CA LEU A 48 11.83 3.95 8.65
C LEU A 48 13.00 3.96 9.64
N GLN A 49 12.78 4.27 10.91
CA GLN A 49 13.82 4.26 11.94
C GLN A 49 14.34 2.86 12.29
N ASN A 50 13.58 1.81 11.97
CA ASN A 50 13.88 0.41 12.30
C ASN A 50 14.47 -0.37 11.11
N ILE A 51 14.72 0.32 9.98
CA ILE A 51 15.35 -0.24 8.77
C ILE A 51 16.72 0.43 8.61
N LEU A 52 17.78 -0.36 8.72
CA LEU A 52 19.15 0.11 8.53
C LEU A 52 19.59 -0.07 7.08
N VAL A 53 20.24 0.95 6.53
CA VAL A 53 20.74 0.96 5.15
C VAL A 53 22.23 1.35 5.11
N ASP A 54 22.96 0.88 4.10
CA ASP A 54 24.30 1.37 3.76
C ASP A 54 24.25 2.66 2.90
N GLU A 55 25.41 3.13 2.44
CA GLU A 55 25.52 4.37 1.64
C GLU A 55 24.88 4.22 0.25
N GLU A 56 24.79 2.99 -0.25
CA GLU A 56 24.18 2.61 -1.51
C GLU A 56 22.67 2.33 -1.41
N GLY A 57 22.12 2.35 -0.19
CA GLY A 57 20.70 2.12 0.07
C GLY A 57 20.29 0.65 0.23
N ASN A 58 21.24 -0.28 0.30
CA ASN A 58 20.96 -1.69 0.59
C ASN A 58 20.59 -1.87 2.06
N ILE A 59 19.61 -2.74 2.33
CA ILE A 59 19.21 -3.06 3.69
C ILE A 59 20.31 -3.88 4.38
N THR A 60 20.85 -3.34 5.48
CA THR A 60 21.89 -4.00 6.30
C THR A 60 21.33 -4.67 7.55
N GLY A 61 20.12 -4.28 7.98
CA GLY A 61 19.45 -4.89 9.12
C GLY A 61 18.07 -4.34 9.41
N ILE A 62 17.28 -5.14 10.14
CA ILE A 62 16.00 -4.74 10.73
C ILE A 62 16.12 -4.90 12.24
N ILE A 63 15.88 -3.83 12.98
CA ILE A 63 16.06 -3.75 14.44
C ILE A 63 14.74 -3.48 15.16
N ASP A 64 14.77 -3.52 16.50
CA ASP A 64 13.61 -3.22 17.37
C ASP A 64 12.45 -4.23 17.23
N TRP A 65 12.80 -5.52 17.29
CA TRP A 65 11.85 -6.63 17.28
C TRP A 65 11.09 -6.81 18.60
N ASP A 66 11.25 -5.89 19.55
CA ASP A 66 10.52 -5.92 20.80
C ASP A 66 9.02 -5.71 20.50
N ASN A 67 8.18 -6.63 21.00
CA ASN A 67 6.75 -6.74 20.66
C ASN A 67 6.41 -7.35 19.29
N ALA A 68 7.33 -8.10 18.67
CA ALA A 68 6.95 -8.96 17.54
C ALA A 68 5.84 -9.95 17.95
N ILE A 69 4.89 -10.19 17.05
CA ILE A 69 3.73 -11.08 17.31
C ILE A 69 3.63 -12.16 16.24
N ALA A 70 3.03 -13.30 16.63
CA ALA A 70 2.48 -14.24 15.66
C ALA A 70 1.19 -13.63 15.09
N ALA A 71 1.14 -13.47 13.76
CA ALA A 71 0.04 -12.81 13.07
C ALA A 71 -0.46 -13.67 11.91
N PRO A 72 -1.76 -13.57 11.55
CA PRO A 72 -2.28 -14.14 10.32
C PRO A 72 -1.44 -13.69 9.12
N ARG A 73 -1.27 -14.58 8.13
CA ARG A 73 -0.45 -14.35 6.93
C ARG A 73 -0.71 -13.00 6.26
N CYS A 74 -1.97 -12.56 6.20
CA CYS A 74 -2.39 -11.32 5.57
C CYS A 74 -1.91 -10.03 6.30
N ILE A 75 -1.51 -10.13 7.57
CA ILE A 75 -0.92 -9.04 8.35
C ILE A 75 0.46 -9.42 8.94
N GLY A 76 1.06 -10.47 8.40
CA GLY A 76 2.31 -11.04 8.87
C GLY A 76 3.52 -10.52 8.11
N THR A 77 4.40 -11.42 7.65
CA THR A 77 5.63 -11.06 6.94
C THR A 77 5.40 -10.36 5.60
N ALA A 78 4.26 -10.61 4.93
CA ALA A 78 3.90 -9.93 3.69
C ALA A 78 3.19 -8.58 3.91
N ALA A 79 2.98 -8.17 5.16
CA ALA A 79 2.33 -6.89 5.43
C ALA A 79 3.24 -5.72 5.12
N VAL A 80 2.65 -4.63 4.64
CA VAL A 80 3.39 -3.39 4.39
C VAL A 80 3.84 -2.76 5.72
N PRO A 81 5.02 -2.11 5.73
CA PRO A 81 5.51 -1.31 6.85
C PRO A 81 4.53 -0.22 7.34
N VAL A 82 4.76 0.29 8.55
CA VAL A 82 3.94 1.33 9.20
C VAL A 82 3.82 2.57 8.31
N PHE A 83 4.93 3.05 7.74
CA PHE A 83 4.91 4.22 6.87
C PHE A 83 4.08 4.03 5.59
N LEU A 84 3.74 2.81 5.16
CA LEU A 84 2.93 2.53 3.96
C LEU A 84 1.46 2.19 4.25
N ARG A 85 1.05 2.10 5.52
CA ARG A 85 -0.35 1.82 5.92
C ARG A 85 -1.11 3.03 6.45
N ASN A 86 -0.47 4.18 6.58
CA ASN A 86 -1.01 5.33 7.30
C ASN A 86 -2.35 5.85 6.76
N ASP A 87 -2.63 5.70 5.46
CA ASP A 87 -3.93 6.04 4.87
C ASP A 87 -5.11 5.30 5.49
N TRP A 88 -4.90 4.06 5.94
CA TRP A 88 -5.91 3.26 6.63
C TRP A 88 -6.01 3.53 8.13
N PHE A 89 -5.02 4.19 8.72
CA PHE A 89 -5.00 4.58 10.14
C PHE A 89 -5.52 6.02 10.34
N PRO A 90 -5.89 6.43 11.57
CA PRO A 90 -6.52 7.73 11.80
C PRO A 90 -5.73 8.89 11.21
N SER A 91 -6.43 9.96 10.86
CA SER A 91 -5.87 11.15 10.19
C SER A 91 -4.67 11.80 10.91
N VAL A 92 -4.49 11.57 12.21
CA VAL A 92 -3.28 12.01 12.95
C VAL A 92 -2.00 11.38 12.42
N PHE A 93 -2.08 10.21 11.77
CA PHE A 93 -0.96 9.51 11.15
C PHE A 93 -0.84 9.77 9.64
N ASN A 94 -1.84 10.39 9.01
CA ASN A 94 -1.89 10.64 7.57
C ASN A 94 -2.13 12.14 7.23
N GLY A 95 -1.66 13.02 8.11
CA GLY A 95 -1.68 14.45 7.84
C GLY A 95 -0.69 14.79 6.73
N LEU A 96 -1.10 15.57 5.72
CA LEU A 96 -0.19 16.06 4.67
C LEU A 96 0.98 16.90 5.21
N ARG A 97 0.86 17.40 6.45
CA ARG A 97 1.93 18.15 7.14
C ARG A 97 3.00 17.24 7.74
N ASP A 98 2.63 16.01 8.08
CA ASP A 98 3.43 15.10 8.88
C ASP A 98 3.86 13.85 8.07
N SER A 99 3.29 13.66 6.87
CA SER A 99 3.67 12.58 5.97
C SER A 99 5.05 12.82 5.36
N LEU A 100 5.95 11.85 5.55
CA LEU A 100 7.28 11.82 4.96
C LEU A 100 7.26 11.45 3.47
N SER A 101 6.13 10.94 2.95
CA SER A 101 5.95 10.52 1.55
C SER A 101 4.77 11.24 0.89
N MET A 102 4.60 11.05 -0.43
CA MET A 102 3.39 11.49 -1.15
C MET A 102 2.17 10.70 -0.64
N ALA A 103 1.59 11.14 0.48
CA ALA A 103 0.49 10.47 1.17
C ALA A 103 -0.76 10.22 0.29
N TRP A 104 -0.91 10.92 -0.83
CA TRP A 104 -1.97 10.66 -1.80
C TRP A 104 -1.70 9.45 -2.71
N ASN A 105 -0.50 8.86 -2.67
CA ASN A 105 -0.05 7.80 -3.57
C ASN A 105 0.32 6.49 -2.85
N TYR A 106 -0.17 6.26 -1.63
CA TYR A 106 0.13 5.04 -0.86
C TYR A 106 -0.17 3.76 -1.62
N HIS A 107 -1.25 3.71 -2.41
CA HIS A 107 -1.57 2.53 -3.18
C HIS A 107 -0.47 2.17 -4.18
N TYR A 108 0.10 3.14 -4.88
CA TYR A 108 1.22 2.93 -5.81
C TYR A 108 2.47 2.46 -5.08
N TYR A 109 2.83 3.06 -3.94
CA TYR A 109 3.96 2.57 -3.14
C TYR A 109 3.75 1.15 -2.61
N ARG A 110 2.51 0.80 -2.24
CA ARG A 110 2.15 -0.58 -1.87
C ARG A 110 2.25 -1.54 -3.06
N GLN A 111 2.00 -1.09 -4.30
CA GLN A 111 2.24 -1.89 -5.51
C GLN A 111 3.73 -2.15 -5.74
N ILE A 112 4.60 -1.14 -5.58
CA ILE A 112 6.06 -1.32 -5.68
C ILE A 112 6.54 -2.32 -4.62
N TYR A 113 6.15 -2.13 -3.36
CA TYR A 113 6.53 -3.04 -2.27
C TYR A 113 6.00 -4.47 -2.53
N ALA A 114 4.76 -4.61 -3.00
CA ALA A 114 4.22 -5.92 -3.36
C ALA A 114 4.98 -6.59 -4.52
N ALA A 115 5.42 -5.82 -5.52
CA ALA A 115 6.24 -6.36 -6.62
C ALA A 115 7.58 -6.90 -6.10
N ALA A 116 8.23 -6.17 -5.18
CA ALA A 116 9.46 -6.65 -4.53
C ALA A 116 9.21 -7.92 -3.70
N MET A 117 8.06 -8.05 -3.02
CA MET A 117 7.69 -9.27 -2.31
C MET A 117 7.48 -10.47 -3.26
N VAL A 118 6.89 -10.23 -4.45
CA VAL A 118 6.73 -11.26 -5.49
C VAL A 118 8.10 -11.69 -6.04
N GLU A 119 8.96 -10.74 -6.37
CA GLU A 119 10.32 -11.02 -6.87
C GLU A 119 11.15 -11.81 -5.84
N ALA A 120 11.02 -11.48 -4.56
CA ALA A 120 11.63 -12.21 -3.45
C ALA A 120 11.07 -13.63 -3.25
N GLY A 121 10.05 -14.04 -4.00
CA GLY A 121 9.44 -15.37 -3.93
C GLY A 121 8.53 -15.57 -2.71
N ASN A 122 7.99 -14.51 -2.12
CA ASN A 122 7.08 -14.63 -0.99
C ASN A 122 5.69 -15.11 -1.44
N GLU A 123 5.28 -16.29 -0.95
CA GLU A 123 3.97 -16.90 -1.27
C GLU A 123 2.76 -16.08 -0.82
N ASP A 124 2.94 -15.21 0.18
CA ASP A 124 1.93 -14.31 0.73
C ASP A 124 1.91 -12.93 0.08
N ALA A 125 2.73 -12.71 -0.96
CA ALA A 125 2.81 -11.41 -1.63
C ALA A 125 1.45 -10.90 -2.13
N LYS A 126 0.50 -11.80 -2.46
CA LYS A 126 -0.89 -11.47 -2.82
C LYS A 126 -1.64 -10.62 -1.78
N TYR A 127 -1.27 -10.71 -0.50
CA TYR A 127 -1.91 -9.92 0.57
C TYR A 127 -1.31 -8.53 0.72
N THR A 128 -0.13 -8.28 0.17
CA THR A 128 0.70 -7.10 0.46
C THR A 128 -0.02 -5.79 0.18
N ILE A 129 -0.62 -5.64 -1.01
CA ILE A 129 -1.28 -4.40 -1.42
C ILE A 129 -2.43 -4.05 -0.45
N LYS A 130 -3.23 -5.04 -0.05
CA LYS A 130 -4.39 -4.86 0.84
C LYS A 130 -4.04 -4.97 2.33
N SER A 131 -2.80 -5.29 2.68
CA SER A 131 -2.39 -5.49 4.08
C SER A 131 -2.58 -4.26 4.97
N ALA A 132 -2.51 -3.04 4.43
CA ALA A 132 -2.85 -1.82 5.19
C ALA A 132 -4.31 -1.83 5.68
N LEU A 133 -5.24 -2.25 4.81
CA LEU A 133 -6.65 -2.44 5.13
C LEU A 133 -6.84 -3.56 6.16
N TYR A 134 -6.22 -4.73 5.95
CA TYR A 134 -6.32 -5.86 6.88
C TYR A 134 -5.80 -5.49 8.27
N GLN A 135 -4.64 -4.82 8.33
CA GLN A 135 -4.05 -4.31 9.57
C GLN A 135 -5.00 -3.35 10.28
N ALA A 136 -5.66 -2.45 9.55
CA ALA A 136 -6.59 -1.49 10.14
C ALA A 136 -7.87 -2.13 10.66
N VAL A 137 -8.42 -3.14 9.97
CA VAL A 137 -9.60 -3.85 10.47
C VAL A 137 -9.26 -4.67 11.71
N ILE A 138 -8.14 -5.40 11.70
CA ILE A 138 -7.71 -6.18 12.86
C ILE A 138 -7.45 -5.28 14.06
N ALA A 139 -6.74 -4.15 13.87
CA ALA A 139 -6.50 -3.19 14.94
C ALA A 139 -7.82 -2.54 15.44
N ALA A 140 -8.81 -2.33 14.58
CA ALA A 140 -10.11 -1.79 14.99
C ALA A 140 -10.92 -2.78 15.85
N VAL A 141 -10.79 -4.08 15.56
CA VAL A 141 -11.47 -5.16 16.29
C VAL A 141 -10.78 -5.49 17.60
N THR A 142 -9.45 -5.43 17.63
CA THR A 142 -8.63 -5.87 18.78
C THR A 142 -8.18 -4.73 19.70
N GLY A 143 -8.06 -3.51 19.19
CA GLY A 143 -7.43 -2.37 19.87
C GLY A 143 -8.34 -1.54 20.78
N GLY A 144 -9.63 -1.88 20.90
CA GLY A 144 -10.57 -1.17 21.77
C GLY A 144 -10.79 0.32 21.41
N ASN A 145 -11.25 1.10 22.40
CA ASN A 145 -11.95 2.39 22.24
C ASN A 145 -11.09 3.60 21.79
N THR A 146 -9.86 3.40 21.30
CA THR A 146 -8.89 4.53 21.12
C THR A 146 -8.34 4.74 19.71
N GLY A 147 -8.50 3.82 18.75
CA GLY A 147 -7.58 3.82 17.60
C GLY A 147 -8.13 3.93 16.18
N GLN A 148 -9.40 3.65 15.88
CA GLN A 148 -9.78 3.43 14.46
C GLN A 148 -11.23 3.74 14.12
N LYS A 149 -11.70 4.93 14.54
CA LYS A 149 -13.09 5.36 14.37
C LYS A 149 -13.50 5.65 12.92
N ASP A 150 -12.52 5.82 12.03
CA ASP A 150 -12.68 6.16 10.61
C ASP A 150 -12.53 4.94 9.68
N VAL A 151 -12.21 3.74 10.18
CA VAL A 151 -12.08 2.54 9.32
C VAL A 151 -13.38 2.22 8.58
N ILE A 152 -14.53 2.36 9.24
CA ILE A 152 -15.84 2.14 8.62
C ILE A 152 -16.10 3.17 7.53
N GLU A 153 -15.73 4.43 7.77
CA GLU A 153 -15.87 5.48 6.77
C GLU A 153 -15.03 5.18 5.53
N LYS A 154 -13.79 4.73 5.71
CA LYS A 154 -12.90 4.33 4.61
C LYS A 154 -13.46 3.12 3.84
N LEU A 155 -13.92 2.09 4.55
CA LEU A 155 -14.59 0.94 3.93
C LEU A 155 -15.82 1.34 3.10
N LEU A 156 -16.63 2.28 3.60
CA LEU A 156 -17.80 2.76 2.86
C LEU A 156 -17.40 3.50 1.57
N ARG A 157 -16.25 4.18 1.55
CA ARG A 157 -15.74 4.87 0.35
C ARG A 157 -15.29 3.89 -0.74
N GLU A 158 -14.86 2.69 -0.37
CA GLU A 158 -14.53 1.61 -1.32
C GLU A 158 -15.77 1.00 -2.00
N ILE A 159 -16.96 1.20 -1.44
CA ILE A 159 -18.20 0.67 -2.03
C ILE A 159 -18.63 1.57 -3.21
N PRO A 160 -18.77 1.01 -4.44
CA PRO A 160 -19.15 1.80 -5.61
C PRO A 160 -20.46 2.56 -5.39
N ASN A 161 -20.44 3.86 -5.72
CA ASN A 161 -21.58 4.78 -5.57
C ASN A 161 -22.12 4.94 -4.14
N CYS A 162 -21.44 4.43 -3.12
CA CYS A 162 -21.81 4.66 -1.73
C CYS A 162 -21.40 6.08 -1.32
N ARG A 163 -22.40 6.90 -0.97
CA ARG A 163 -22.23 8.32 -0.58
C ARG A 163 -22.99 8.65 0.71
N VAL A 164 -23.28 7.62 1.50
CA VAL A 164 -23.99 7.76 2.77
C VAL A 164 -23.14 8.51 3.78
N ASP A 165 -23.77 9.21 4.71
CA ASP A 165 -23.09 9.76 5.87
C ASP A 165 -22.58 8.61 6.76
N ALA A 166 -21.26 8.55 6.97
CA ALA A 166 -20.63 7.44 7.69
C ALA A 166 -21.01 7.41 9.16
N ARG A 167 -21.30 8.57 9.78
CA ARG A 167 -21.69 8.64 11.20
C ARG A 167 -23.08 8.05 11.40
N ASP A 168 -24.05 8.47 10.60
CA ASP A 168 -25.41 7.96 10.65
C ASP A 168 -25.44 6.46 10.29
N PHE A 169 -24.64 6.06 9.30
CA PHE A 169 -24.51 4.65 8.94
C PHE A 169 -23.98 3.80 10.09
N LYS A 170 -22.89 4.24 10.76
CA LYS A 170 -22.34 3.56 11.94
C LYS A 170 -23.38 3.38 13.05
N LEU A 171 -24.07 4.46 13.40
CA LEU A 171 -25.09 4.45 14.45
C LEU A 171 -26.24 3.49 14.11
N ALA A 172 -26.74 3.52 12.88
CA ALA A 172 -27.81 2.63 12.43
C ALA A 172 -27.36 1.16 12.33
N LEU A 173 -26.12 0.90 11.90
CA LEU A 173 -25.56 -0.45 11.85
C LEU A 173 -25.42 -1.05 13.26
N GLY A 174 -24.93 -0.25 14.21
CA GLY A 174 -24.78 -0.62 15.63
C GLY A 174 -26.10 -0.99 16.31
N GLN A 175 -27.25 -0.47 15.85
CA GLN A 175 -28.56 -0.80 16.40
C GLN A 175 -29.01 -2.25 16.20
N GLY A 176 -28.28 -3.07 15.43
CA GLY A 176 -28.56 -4.51 15.37
C GLY A 176 -29.64 -4.94 14.38
N LYS A 177 -30.43 -4.01 13.81
CA LYS A 177 -31.69 -4.34 13.13
C LYS A 177 -31.74 -3.99 11.64
N TRP A 178 -30.61 -3.60 11.05
CA TRP A 178 -30.55 -3.13 9.67
C TRP A 178 -30.13 -4.23 8.68
N THR A 179 -30.99 -5.23 8.50
CA THR A 179 -30.71 -6.43 7.65
C THR A 179 -30.34 -6.07 6.20
N ALA A 180 -30.93 -5.01 5.65
CA ALA A 180 -30.60 -4.56 4.29
C ALA A 180 -29.14 -4.08 4.17
N ALA A 181 -28.65 -3.32 5.15
CA ALA A 181 -27.25 -2.88 5.18
C ALA A 181 -26.30 -4.05 5.41
N GLU A 182 -26.63 -4.98 6.31
CA GLU A 182 -25.82 -6.18 6.54
C GLU A 182 -25.71 -7.05 5.28
N ASN A 183 -26.81 -7.26 4.57
CA ASN A 183 -26.80 -8.01 3.30
C ASN A 183 -26.01 -7.30 2.20
N MET A 184 -26.02 -5.97 2.18
CA MET A 184 -25.20 -5.18 1.27
C MET A 184 -23.71 -5.35 1.62
N LEU A 185 -23.34 -5.20 2.91
CA LEU A 185 -21.96 -5.36 3.37
C LEU A 185 -21.43 -6.77 3.12
N LYS A 186 -22.22 -7.82 3.39
CA LYS A 186 -21.87 -9.22 3.08
C LYS A 186 -21.57 -9.44 1.59
N LYS A 187 -22.11 -8.63 0.69
CA LYS A 187 -21.85 -8.71 -0.76
C LYS A 187 -20.66 -7.87 -1.21
N GLN A 188 -20.37 -6.77 -0.51
CA GLN A 188 -19.34 -5.81 -0.93
C GLN A 188 -18.00 -6.06 -0.24
N LEU A 189 -18.00 -6.41 1.05
CA LEU A 189 -16.77 -6.65 1.82
C LEU A 189 -15.89 -7.74 1.20
N PRO A 190 -16.40 -8.89 0.72
CA PRO A 190 -15.58 -9.87 0.00
C PRO A 190 -14.79 -9.31 -1.17
N LYS A 191 -15.39 -8.39 -1.94
CA LYS A 191 -14.73 -7.74 -3.08
C LYS A 191 -13.68 -6.73 -2.64
N ILE A 192 -13.91 -6.06 -1.52
CA ILE A 192 -12.98 -5.06 -0.96
C ILE A 192 -11.75 -5.76 -0.36
N PHE A 193 -11.97 -6.91 0.29
CA PHE A 193 -10.92 -7.69 0.94
C PHE A 193 -10.23 -8.69 0.01
N GLU A 194 -10.67 -8.84 -1.24
CA GLU A 194 -10.04 -9.71 -2.23
C GLU A 194 -8.56 -9.32 -2.40
N PRO A 195 -7.62 -10.27 -2.28
CA PRO A 195 -6.19 -10.03 -2.47
C PRO A 195 -5.90 -9.46 -3.85
N GLU A 196 -4.81 -8.69 -3.97
CA GLU A 196 -4.44 -7.99 -5.19
C GLU A 196 -2.96 -8.23 -5.46
N LEU A 197 -2.65 -8.68 -6.67
CA LEU A 197 -1.27 -8.78 -7.14
C LEU A 197 -0.83 -7.45 -7.77
N PRO A 198 0.46 -7.10 -7.65
CA PRO A 198 1.00 -5.91 -8.29
C PRO A 198 0.95 -6.04 -9.83
N PRO A 199 0.94 -4.91 -10.56
CA PRO A 199 1.09 -4.92 -12.01
C PRO A 199 2.35 -5.69 -12.46
N GLU A 200 2.21 -6.51 -13.50
CA GLU A 200 3.34 -7.24 -14.09
C GLU A 200 4.35 -6.27 -14.70
N GLY A 201 5.64 -6.56 -14.50
CA GLY A 201 6.73 -5.76 -15.02
C GLY A 201 6.86 -4.39 -14.35
N LEU A 202 6.33 -4.19 -13.12
CA LEU A 202 6.33 -2.88 -12.46
C LEU A 202 7.74 -2.43 -12.07
N LEU A 203 8.57 -3.33 -11.54
CA LEU A 203 9.92 -2.99 -11.09
C LEU A 203 10.82 -2.64 -12.28
N GLU A 204 10.74 -3.41 -13.35
CA GLU A 204 11.52 -3.19 -14.57
C GLU A 204 11.18 -1.85 -15.24
N LYS A 205 9.91 -1.44 -15.21
CA LYS A 205 9.48 -0.11 -15.67
C LYS A 205 10.03 0.99 -14.77
N LEU A 206 10.01 0.77 -13.45
CA LEU A 206 10.50 1.74 -12.48
C LEU A 206 12.02 1.93 -12.62
N ASP A 207 12.77 0.84 -12.78
CA ASP A 207 14.22 0.88 -13.01
C ASP A 207 14.54 1.69 -14.28
N PHE A 208 13.82 1.45 -15.37
CA PHE A 208 13.97 2.24 -16.59
C PHE A 208 13.67 3.73 -16.38
N GLU A 209 12.62 4.07 -15.62
CA GLU A 209 12.28 5.47 -15.30
C GLU A 209 13.35 6.14 -14.41
N LEU A 210 13.89 5.43 -13.43
CA LEU A 210 14.94 5.91 -12.54
C LEU A 210 16.28 6.08 -13.27
N GLU A 211 16.65 5.13 -14.13
CA GLU A 211 17.82 5.24 -15.01
C GLU A 211 17.68 6.46 -15.93
N MET A 212 16.52 6.66 -16.56
CA MET A 212 16.28 7.83 -17.40
C MET A 212 16.41 9.14 -16.60
N GLN A 213 15.84 9.20 -15.39
CA GLN A 213 15.92 10.41 -14.53
C GLN A 213 17.33 10.69 -14.00
N THR A 214 18.16 9.67 -13.80
CA THR A 214 19.53 9.85 -13.30
C THR A 214 20.51 10.16 -14.43
N THR A 215 20.22 9.70 -15.66
CA THR A 215 21.09 9.89 -16.82
C THR A 215 20.71 11.07 -17.72
N TRP A 216 19.51 11.68 -17.56
CA TRP A 216 19.07 12.77 -18.45
C TRP A 216 20.02 13.97 -18.47
N TRP A 217 20.69 14.28 -17.35
CA TRP A 217 21.70 15.33 -17.27
C TRP A 217 22.94 14.99 -18.13
N CYS A 218 23.37 13.73 -18.15
CA CYS A 218 24.47 13.26 -19.00
C CYS A 218 24.07 13.27 -20.49
N SER A 219 22.81 13.00 -20.82
CA SER A 219 22.29 13.09 -22.19
C SER A 219 22.27 14.53 -22.71
N CYS A 220 22.15 15.54 -21.85
CA CYS A 220 22.30 16.94 -22.25
C CYS A 220 23.74 17.27 -22.66
N ASP A 221 24.75 16.69 -22.00
CA ASP A 221 26.16 16.88 -22.37
C ASP A 221 26.48 16.23 -23.73
N GLU A 222 25.91 15.05 -24.01
CA GLU A 222 25.98 14.42 -25.34
C GLU A 222 25.33 15.30 -26.42
N LEU A 223 24.18 15.89 -26.11
CA LEU A 223 23.45 16.76 -27.02
C LEU A 223 24.20 18.07 -27.28
N ILE A 224 24.81 18.67 -26.25
CA ILE A 224 25.71 19.84 -26.40
C ILE A 224 26.92 19.48 -27.28
N THR A 225 27.54 18.32 -27.05
CA THR A 225 28.70 17.85 -27.82
C THR A 225 28.35 17.67 -29.31
N LEU A 226 27.16 17.17 -29.62
CA LEU A 226 26.68 17.04 -31.00
C LEU A 226 26.50 18.40 -31.68
N TYR A 227 25.90 19.37 -30.99
CA TYR A 227 25.73 20.73 -31.52
C TYR A 227 27.06 21.46 -31.73
N GLU A 228 28.02 21.30 -30.82
CA GLU A 228 29.36 21.88 -30.97
C GLU A 228 30.13 21.24 -32.14
N ALA A 229 29.97 19.93 -32.35
CA ALA A 229 30.58 19.23 -33.48
C ALA A 229 29.97 19.64 -34.84
N GLU A 230 28.65 19.87 -34.92
CA GLU A 230 28.00 20.42 -36.11
C GLU A 230 28.46 21.85 -36.42
N GLN A 231 28.54 22.73 -35.41
CA GLN A 231 29.05 24.09 -35.59
C GLN A 231 30.49 24.11 -36.13
N MET A 232 31.37 23.28 -35.57
CA MET A 232 32.75 23.18 -36.07
C MET A 232 32.82 22.60 -37.49
N ALA A 233 31.89 21.72 -37.89
CA ALA A 233 31.84 21.19 -39.24
C ALA A 233 31.40 22.25 -40.27
N ASP A 234 30.42 23.09 -39.90
CA ASP A 234 29.93 24.19 -40.73
C ASP A 234 30.99 25.30 -40.87
N ASP A 235 31.66 25.70 -39.77
CA ASP A 235 32.72 26.72 -39.79
C ASP A 235 33.92 26.29 -40.67
N ASN A 236 34.32 25.01 -40.62
CA ASN A 236 35.39 24.47 -41.46
C ASN A 236 34.98 24.34 -42.95
N ALA A 237 33.68 24.16 -43.24
CA ALA A 237 33.17 24.14 -44.61
C ALA A 237 33.14 25.55 -45.23
N GLU A 238 32.86 26.59 -44.44
CA GLU A 238 32.94 27.99 -44.91
C GLU A 238 34.39 28.44 -45.16
N GLU A 239 35.35 28.12 -44.29
CA GLU A 239 36.77 28.48 -44.50
C GLU A 239 37.40 27.79 -45.73
N SER A 240 37.00 26.54 -46.02
CA SER A 240 37.50 25.80 -47.18
C SER A 240 36.91 26.28 -48.51
N GLY A 241 35.70 26.84 -48.50
CA GLY A 241 35.05 27.45 -49.67
C GLY A 241 35.70 28.77 -50.11
N ASP A 242 36.21 29.57 -49.16
CA ASP A 242 36.84 30.87 -49.46
C ASP A 242 38.30 30.72 -49.93
N SER A 243 38.99 29.64 -49.55
CA SER A 243 40.36 29.34 -50.02
C SER A 243 40.44 28.87 -51.48
N ALA A 244 39.32 28.49 -52.10
CA ALA A 244 39.25 28.07 -53.49
C ALA A 244 38.94 29.22 -54.48
N ALA A 245 38.71 30.44 -53.96
CA ALA A 245 38.30 31.61 -54.74
C ALA A 245 39.38 32.70 -54.89
N SER A 246 40.65 32.43 -54.53
CA SER A 246 41.77 33.38 -54.68
C SER A 246 42.79 33.00 -55.76
#